data_AF-A0A3D2L884-F1
#
_entry.id   AF-A0A3D2L884-F1
#
_cell.length_a   1.000
_cell.length_b   1.000
_cell.length_c   1.000
_cell.angle_alpha   90.00
_cell.angle_beta   90.00
_cell.angle_gamma   90.00
#
_symmetry.space_group_name_H-M   'P 1'
#
loop_
_entity.id
_entity.type
_entity.pdbx_description
1 polymer ?
#
loop_
_entity_poly.entity_id
_entity_poly.type
_entity_poly.pdbx_seq_one_letter_code
_entity_poly.pdbx_strand_id
1 'polypeptide(L)'
;MSPQSDIGKTPVTSLDLLRELQGEQKAFRFLIRALAVLLVTAAAIAVGSVIYFYVALQGLKSEYAYQARLNEINLRIVAGEASRQRESTQAQLVAIREENESARRQGELSRELQQAGSARQIAAYKDRAISIARSHVLGKTMNDVTSQVVSMVLRADDGEVRLLKDEEHLLLQAALNDWGGEVESSDVRAAFQQLMDAEQLSDQAIGAAGLAMLEYRDANDASLVWNGGCSTVVDYVNQASARDLDEPMLLLWKGQCLRKRGDALLAYRAFSEAAHLILADPEDITLEQEQMAHHGVGTTLVALAAQRQLPEGRLYEEALQEALSELRIAARIRAERGATQVGVAYTEENIGFIHILDEDWPAALDHTKRIDDILPLAWNLTVRHIAARENGIALRQAGASREALENMEMIQDETAMVLSLMECNQIDKPELQRLLPSRFETVLESLSAHCALEAERS
;
A
#
# COMPACT_ATOMS: atom_id res chain seq x y z
N MET A 1 3.94 70.60 114.73
CA MET A 1 3.50 70.87 113.34
C MET A 1 4.55 70.32 112.39
N SER A 2 4.09 69.59 111.37
CA SER A 2 4.82 68.77 110.37
C SER A 2 5.49 67.49 110.92
N PRO A 3 5.49 66.35 110.18
CA PRO A 3 5.61 66.28 108.71
C PRO A 3 4.64 65.33 107.95
N GLN A 4 4.83 65.41 106.62
CA GLN A 4 4.30 64.67 105.46
C GLN A 4 4.09 63.15 105.62
N SER A 5 3.14 62.60 104.86
CA SER A 5 3.09 61.17 104.53
C SER A 5 2.83 60.94 103.04
N ASP A 6 3.66 60.06 102.48
CA ASP A 6 3.65 59.53 101.12
C ASP A 6 2.34 58.82 100.78
N ILE A 7 1.81 59.07 99.58
CA ILE A 7 0.73 58.27 99.00
C ILE A 7 1.36 57.00 98.42
N GLY A 8 1.02 55.90 99.08
CA GLY A 8 1.50 54.54 98.89
C GLY A 8 1.55 54.04 97.45
N LYS A 9 2.68 53.42 97.13
CA LYS A 9 2.73 52.27 96.22
C LYS A 9 1.73 51.23 96.75
N THR A 10 0.64 51.02 96.02
CA THR A 10 -0.29 49.92 96.30
C THR A 10 0.45 48.59 96.26
N PRO A 11 0.36 47.76 97.31
CA PRO A 11 1.07 46.50 97.36
C PRO A 11 0.48 45.54 96.31
N VAL A 12 1.30 45.10 95.37
CA VAL A 12 0.96 43.99 94.46
C VAL A 12 0.63 42.79 95.34
N THR A 13 -0.61 42.32 95.28
CA THR A 13 -1.03 41.18 96.11
C THR A 13 -0.70 39.87 95.41
N SER A 14 -0.54 38.79 96.17
CA SER A 14 -0.36 37.44 95.61
C SER A 14 -1.48 37.03 94.67
N LEU A 15 -2.66 37.64 94.81
CA LEU A 15 -3.85 37.43 93.98
C LEU A 15 -3.76 38.16 92.62
N ASP A 16 -3.08 39.32 92.57
CA ASP A 16 -2.79 40.03 91.32
C ASP A 16 -1.74 39.29 90.48
N LEU A 17 -0.69 38.78 91.14
CA LEU A 17 0.33 37.92 90.50
C LEU A 17 -0.28 36.60 89.96
N LEU A 18 -1.23 36.00 90.68
CA LEU A 18 -1.94 34.80 90.20
C LEU A 18 -2.87 35.09 89.02
N ARG A 19 -3.53 36.26 88.98
CA ARG A 19 -4.35 36.67 87.84
C ARG A 19 -3.51 36.97 86.60
N GLU A 20 -2.37 37.61 86.77
CA GLU A 20 -1.44 37.91 85.68
C GLU A 20 -0.81 36.63 85.14
N LEU A 21 -0.36 35.70 86.00
CA LEU A 21 0.09 34.36 85.60
C LEU A 21 -0.99 33.54 84.91
N GLN A 22 -2.26 33.62 85.35
CA GLN A 22 -3.38 32.96 84.66
C GLN A 22 -3.69 33.61 83.30
N GLY A 23 -3.56 34.93 83.19
CA GLY A 23 -3.69 35.68 81.94
C GLY A 23 -2.60 35.30 80.94
N GLU A 24 -1.34 35.28 81.37
CA GLU A 24 -0.19 34.86 80.57
C GLU A 24 -0.29 33.38 80.17
N GLN A 25 -0.71 32.47 81.07
CA GLN A 25 -0.92 31.07 80.72
C GLN A 25 -2.04 30.87 79.70
N LYS A 26 -3.09 31.71 79.71
CA LYS A 26 -4.19 31.66 78.73
C LYS A 26 -3.73 32.19 77.38
N ALA A 27 -2.96 33.28 77.36
CA ALA A 27 -2.33 33.84 76.16
C ALA A 27 -1.31 32.87 75.55
N PHE A 28 -0.49 32.22 76.38
CA PHE A 28 0.48 31.21 75.96
C PHE A 28 -0.20 29.97 75.37
N ARG A 29 -1.28 29.47 76.00
CA ARG A 29 -2.08 28.38 75.43
C ARG A 29 -2.74 28.76 74.11
N PHE A 30 -3.18 30.01 73.96
CA PHE A 30 -3.72 30.50 72.70
C PHE A 30 -2.64 30.56 71.60
N LEU A 31 -1.47 31.09 71.92
CA LEU A 31 -0.31 31.13 71.02
C LEU A 31 0.14 29.73 70.58
N ILE A 32 0.23 28.77 71.51
CA ILE A 32 0.57 27.37 71.16
C ILE A 32 -0.49 26.77 70.24
N ARG A 33 -1.78 26.99 70.50
CA ARG A 33 -2.86 26.50 69.63
C ARG A 33 -2.81 27.15 68.26
N ALA A 34 -2.58 28.45 68.18
CA ALA A 34 -2.43 29.16 66.91
C ALA A 34 -1.22 28.67 66.11
N LEU A 35 -0.08 28.45 66.77
CA LEU A 35 1.12 27.88 66.16
C LEU A 35 0.88 26.46 65.66
N ALA A 36 0.19 25.63 66.44
CA ALA A 36 -0.18 24.27 66.05
C ALA A 36 -1.10 24.26 64.82
N VAL A 37 -2.10 25.15 64.76
CA VAL A 37 -2.99 25.29 63.59
C VAL A 37 -2.21 25.77 62.36
N LEU A 38 -1.29 26.72 62.51
CA LEU A 38 -0.43 27.17 61.42
C LEU A 38 0.48 26.04 60.91
N LEU A 39 1.06 25.24 61.81
CA LEU A 39 1.89 24.09 61.45
C LEU A 39 1.08 23.00 60.73
N VAL A 40 -0.13 22.68 61.20
CA VAL A 40 -1.01 21.71 60.54
C VAL A 40 -1.43 22.20 59.16
N THR A 41 -1.78 23.48 59.03
CA THR A 41 -2.14 24.09 57.74
C THR A 41 -0.95 24.08 56.78
N ALA A 42 0.25 24.45 57.25
CA ALA A 42 1.47 24.41 56.45
C ALA A 42 1.81 22.98 56.00
N ALA A 43 1.66 21.99 56.88
CA ALA A 43 1.87 20.58 56.55
C ALA A 43 0.85 20.09 55.51
N ALA A 44 -0.43 20.46 55.63
CA ALA A 44 -1.47 20.11 54.67
C ALA A 44 -1.21 20.73 53.29
N ILE A 45 -0.78 22.00 53.24
CA ILE A 45 -0.40 22.66 51.99
C ILE A 45 0.81 21.97 51.37
N ALA A 46 1.82 21.61 52.16
CA ALA A 46 3.01 20.92 51.67
C ALA A 46 2.67 19.55 51.08
N VAL A 47 1.88 18.73 51.79
CA VAL A 47 1.42 17.41 51.29
C VAL A 47 0.55 17.56 50.04
N GLY A 48 -0.41 18.49 50.05
CA GLY A 48 -1.26 18.76 48.89
C GLY A 48 -0.45 19.20 47.67
N SER A 49 0.57 20.03 47.87
CA SER A 49 1.47 20.50 46.81
C SER A 49 2.31 19.35 46.26
N VAL A 50 2.87 18.48 47.11
CA VAL A 50 3.65 17.30 46.68
C VAL A 50 2.78 16.35 45.85
N ILE A 51 1.55 16.06 46.28
CA ILE A 51 0.62 15.21 45.52
C ILE A 51 0.28 15.84 44.18
N TYR A 52 -0.05 17.15 44.17
CA TYR A 52 -0.36 17.88 42.95
C TYR A 52 0.83 17.87 41.97
N PHE A 53 2.03 18.21 42.43
CA PHE A 53 3.24 18.19 41.61
C PHE A 53 3.57 16.78 41.12
N TYR A 54 3.37 15.75 41.93
CA TYR A 54 3.56 14.36 41.52
C TYR A 54 2.62 13.97 40.37
N VAL A 55 1.32 14.27 40.50
CA VAL A 55 0.32 13.98 39.45
C VAL A 55 0.58 14.83 38.20
N ALA A 56 0.88 16.12 38.35
CA ALA A 56 1.20 17.00 37.23
C ALA A 56 2.48 16.58 36.49
N LEU A 57 3.52 16.15 37.21
CA LEU A 57 4.75 15.63 36.63
C LEU A 57 4.53 14.27 35.94
N GLN A 58 3.66 13.41 36.47
CA GLN A 58 3.26 12.18 35.79
C GLN A 58 2.50 12.46 34.49
N GLY A 59 1.57 13.42 34.50
CA GLY A 59 0.86 13.87 33.29
C GLY A 59 1.80 14.44 32.24
N LEU A 60 2.73 15.31 32.63
CA LEU A 60 3.78 15.83 31.74
C LEU A 60 4.66 14.71 31.19
N LYS A 61 5.07 13.75 32.03
CA LYS A 61 5.89 12.61 31.59
C LYS A 61 5.15 11.75 30.56
N SER A 62 3.85 11.48 30.76
CA SER A 62 3.06 10.71 29.80
C SER A 62 2.87 11.48 28.50
N GLU A 63 2.66 12.81 28.58
CA GLU A 63 2.47 13.65 27.39
C GLU A 63 3.76 13.79 26.58
N TYR A 64 4.92 13.96 27.24
CA TYR A 64 6.23 13.94 26.58
C TYR A 64 6.53 12.56 25.97
N ALA A 65 6.21 11.47 26.65
CA ALA A 65 6.39 10.13 26.10
C ALA A 65 5.51 9.90 24.86
N TYR A 66 4.25 10.36 24.91
CA TYR A 66 3.33 10.31 23.78
C TYR A 66 3.83 11.16 22.60
N GLN A 67 4.26 12.39 22.84
CA GLN A 67 4.84 13.29 21.83
C GLN A 67 6.13 12.71 21.22
N ALA A 68 7.02 12.14 22.04
CA ALA A 68 8.23 11.48 21.54
C ALA A 68 7.89 10.30 20.64
N ARG A 69 6.89 9.49 21.03
CA ARG A 69 6.42 8.35 20.24
C ARG A 69 5.76 8.78 18.92
N LEU A 70 4.95 9.83 18.93
CA LEU A 70 4.40 10.44 17.71
C LEU A 70 5.51 10.94 16.78
N ASN A 71 6.53 11.60 17.33
CA ASN A 71 7.66 12.07 16.53
C ASN A 71 8.45 10.90 15.91
N GLU A 72 8.69 9.84 16.67
CA GLU A 72 9.34 8.62 16.17
C GLU A 72 8.53 7.98 15.02
N ILE A 73 7.21 7.89 15.18
CA ILE A 73 6.31 7.37 14.14
C ILE A 73 6.30 8.26 12.90
N ASN A 74 6.21 9.57 13.07
CA ASN A 74 6.27 10.51 11.95
C ASN A 74 7.59 10.38 11.19
N LEU A 75 8.72 10.27 11.89
CA LEU A 75 10.01 10.03 11.25
C LEU A 75 10.03 8.71 10.48
N ARG A 76 9.38 7.67 11.00
CA ARG A 76 9.26 6.37 10.31
C ARG A 76 8.40 6.46 9.05
N ILE A 77 7.27 7.17 9.10
CA ILE A 77 6.40 7.39 7.93
C ILE A 77 7.15 8.18 6.85
N VAL A 78 7.83 9.26 7.22
CA VAL A 78 8.63 10.10 6.30
C VAL A 78 9.81 9.33 5.72
N ALA A 79 10.52 8.53 6.52
CA ALA A 79 11.57 7.64 6.01
C ALA A 79 11.00 6.58 5.06
N GLY A 80 9.78 6.14 5.31
CA GLY A 80 9.01 5.28 4.43
C GLY A 80 8.73 5.91 3.07
N GLU A 81 8.29 7.17 3.03
CA GLU A 81 8.06 7.93 1.79
C GLU A 81 9.33 8.04 0.93
N ALA A 82 10.47 8.35 1.55
CA ALA A 82 11.74 8.36 0.84
C ALA A 82 12.10 6.98 0.26
N SER A 83 11.76 5.91 0.96
CA SER A 83 11.98 4.53 0.50
C SER A 83 11.02 4.15 -0.64
N ARG A 84 9.76 4.60 -0.59
CA ARG A 84 8.79 4.47 -1.70
C ARG A 84 9.27 5.20 -2.95
N GLN A 85 9.82 6.41 -2.80
CA GLN A 85 10.36 7.18 -3.92
C GLN A 85 11.56 6.46 -4.55
N ARG A 86 12.47 5.90 -3.74
CA ARG A 86 13.59 5.07 -4.24
C ARG A 86 13.12 3.85 -5.01
N GLU A 87 12.10 3.14 -4.50
CA GLU A 87 11.51 2.00 -5.21
C GLU A 87 10.89 2.43 -6.54
N SER A 88 10.19 3.57 -6.59
CA SER A 88 9.66 4.12 -7.85
C SER A 88 10.77 4.39 -8.88
N THR A 89 11.87 5.03 -8.46
CA THR A 89 13.05 5.22 -9.32
C THR A 89 13.68 3.89 -9.73
N GLN A 90 13.77 2.91 -8.82
CA GLN A 90 14.31 1.59 -9.13
C GLN A 90 13.45 0.85 -10.16
N ALA A 91 12.12 0.91 -10.04
CA ALA A 91 11.20 0.30 -11.00
C ALA A 91 11.39 0.88 -12.41
N GLN A 92 11.60 2.21 -12.52
CA GLN A 92 11.95 2.85 -13.81
C GLN A 92 13.29 2.36 -14.36
N LEU A 93 14.30 2.20 -13.50
CA LEU A 93 15.62 1.67 -13.91
C LEU A 93 15.54 0.21 -14.38
N VAL A 94 14.71 -0.61 -13.73
CA VAL A 94 14.45 -1.99 -14.15
C VAL A 94 13.84 -2.02 -15.55
N ALA A 95 12.81 -1.20 -15.81
CA ALA A 95 12.20 -1.11 -17.13
C ALA A 95 13.22 -0.71 -18.21
N ILE A 96 14.04 0.31 -17.94
CA ILE A 96 15.13 0.74 -18.85
C ILE A 96 16.16 -0.40 -19.06
N ARG A 97 16.48 -1.17 -18.03
CA ARG A 97 17.42 -2.29 -18.13
C ARG A 97 16.84 -3.42 -18.99
N GLU A 98 15.58 -3.79 -18.76
CA GLU A 98 14.87 -4.79 -19.55
C GLU A 98 14.85 -4.39 -21.04
N GLU A 99 14.57 -3.11 -21.32
CA GLU A 99 14.65 -2.54 -22.68
C GLU A 99 16.06 -2.65 -23.28
N ASN A 100 17.09 -2.26 -22.53
CA ASN A 100 18.49 -2.33 -22.99
C ASN A 100 18.99 -3.76 -23.21
N GLU A 101 18.61 -4.71 -22.35
CA GLU A 101 18.95 -6.13 -22.52
C GLU A 101 18.23 -6.73 -23.72
N SER A 102 16.99 -6.33 -23.98
CA SER A 102 16.28 -6.64 -25.23
C SER A 102 17.02 -6.09 -26.45
N ALA A 103 17.45 -4.82 -26.43
CA ALA A 103 18.22 -4.21 -27.51
C ALA A 103 19.58 -4.92 -27.74
N ARG A 104 20.27 -5.32 -26.68
CA ARG A 104 21.54 -6.09 -26.78
C ARG A 104 21.35 -7.44 -27.45
N ARG A 105 20.28 -8.17 -27.13
CA ARG A 105 19.93 -9.44 -27.79
C ARG A 105 19.65 -9.25 -29.29
N GLN A 106 19.37 -8.02 -29.72
CA GLN A 106 19.12 -7.64 -31.09
C GLN A 106 20.30 -6.94 -31.78
N GLY A 107 21.51 -6.99 -31.19
CA GLY A 107 22.70 -6.35 -31.76
C GLY A 107 23.10 -6.87 -33.16
N GLU A 108 22.82 -8.15 -33.46
CA GLU A 108 23.01 -8.71 -34.81
C GLU A 108 22.01 -8.13 -35.81
N LEU A 109 20.74 -8.04 -35.42
CA LEU A 109 19.69 -7.40 -36.22
C LEU A 109 20.04 -5.94 -36.55
N SER A 110 20.56 -5.17 -35.60
CA SER A 110 20.98 -3.78 -35.86
C SER A 110 22.03 -3.68 -36.98
N ARG A 111 22.99 -4.64 -37.04
CA ARG A 111 23.99 -4.70 -38.13
C ARG A 111 23.37 -5.13 -39.45
N GLU A 112 22.43 -6.08 -39.43
CA GLU A 112 21.71 -6.51 -40.63
C GLU A 112 20.87 -5.37 -41.23
N LEU A 113 20.21 -4.57 -40.40
CA LEU A 113 19.43 -3.39 -40.83
C LEU A 113 20.30 -2.34 -41.53
N GLN A 114 21.51 -2.07 -41.03
CA GLN A 114 22.44 -1.13 -41.67
C GLN A 114 22.89 -1.57 -43.07
N GLN A 115 22.79 -2.88 -43.38
CA GLN A 115 23.18 -3.45 -44.68
C GLN A 115 22.00 -3.58 -45.65
N ALA A 116 20.76 -3.48 -45.17
CA ALA A 116 19.55 -3.54 -45.99
C ALA A 116 19.29 -2.19 -46.69
N GLY A 117 19.85 -2.02 -47.89
CA GLY A 117 19.78 -0.76 -48.64
C GLY A 117 18.72 -0.70 -49.74
N SER A 118 18.02 -1.80 -50.04
CA SER A 118 17.03 -1.87 -51.12
C SER A 118 15.65 -2.30 -50.62
N ALA A 119 14.59 -1.80 -51.26
CA ALA A 119 13.19 -2.16 -50.93
C ALA A 119 12.94 -3.68 -50.92
N ARG A 120 13.63 -4.43 -51.79
CA ARG A 120 13.53 -5.90 -51.85
C ARG A 120 14.17 -6.60 -50.64
N GLN A 121 15.24 -6.05 -50.08
CA GLN A 121 15.86 -6.55 -48.85
C GLN A 121 15.01 -6.18 -47.63
N ILE A 122 14.42 -4.98 -47.64
CA ILE A 122 13.52 -4.50 -46.58
C ILE A 122 12.24 -5.36 -46.51
N ALA A 123 11.71 -5.81 -47.65
CA ALA A 123 10.54 -6.68 -47.71
C ALA A 123 10.70 -7.98 -46.87
N ALA A 124 11.92 -8.48 -46.69
CA ALA A 124 12.20 -9.66 -45.87
C ALA A 124 11.95 -9.42 -44.36
N TYR A 125 11.88 -8.16 -43.92
CA TYR A 125 11.61 -7.79 -42.53
C TYR A 125 10.14 -7.48 -42.25
N LYS A 126 9.26 -7.54 -43.27
CA LYS A 126 7.83 -7.24 -43.13
C LYS A 126 7.19 -7.98 -41.97
N ASP A 127 7.24 -9.31 -41.99
CA ASP A 127 6.57 -10.15 -40.98
C ASP A 127 7.13 -9.91 -39.59
N ARG A 128 8.44 -9.62 -39.49
CA ARG A 128 9.10 -9.25 -38.24
C ARG A 128 8.61 -7.90 -37.72
N ALA A 129 8.45 -6.90 -38.57
CA ALA A 129 7.91 -5.59 -38.19
C ALA A 129 6.46 -5.70 -37.68
N ILE A 130 5.63 -6.51 -38.35
CA ILE A 130 4.27 -6.82 -37.90
C ILE A 130 4.29 -7.52 -36.55
N SER A 131 5.12 -8.54 -36.38
CA SER A 131 5.27 -9.25 -35.09
C SER A 131 5.70 -8.32 -33.95
N ILE A 132 6.62 -7.39 -34.21
CA ILE A 132 7.06 -6.38 -33.24
C ILE A 132 5.89 -5.46 -32.87
N ALA A 133 5.18 -4.90 -33.84
CA ALA A 133 4.06 -4.00 -33.59
C ALA A 133 2.92 -4.68 -32.83
N ARG A 134 2.59 -5.94 -33.19
CA ARG A 134 1.60 -6.75 -32.45
C ARG A 134 2.05 -7.01 -31.01
N SER A 135 3.31 -7.40 -30.82
CA SER A 135 3.85 -7.63 -29.48
C SER A 135 3.82 -6.38 -28.61
N HIS A 136 4.02 -5.21 -29.23
CA HIS A 136 3.93 -3.93 -28.55
C HIS A 136 2.53 -3.66 -28.00
N VAL A 137 1.52 -3.83 -28.84
CA VAL A 137 0.10 -3.76 -28.47
C VAL A 137 -0.26 -4.74 -27.34
N LEU A 138 0.48 -5.85 -27.25
CA LEU A 138 0.30 -6.87 -26.22
C LEU A 138 1.24 -6.68 -25.01
N GLY A 139 1.74 -5.46 -24.81
CA GLY A 139 2.46 -5.05 -23.59
C GLY A 139 3.96 -5.29 -23.61
N LYS A 140 4.58 -5.65 -24.74
CA LYS A 140 6.05 -5.69 -24.84
C LYS A 140 6.59 -4.32 -25.23
N THR A 141 7.57 -3.84 -24.47
CA THR A 141 8.19 -2.55 -24.79
C THR A 141 9.01 -2.66 -26.08
N MET A 142 8.70 -1.81 -27.05
CA MET A 142 9.59 -1.57 -28.19
C MET A 142 10.84 -0.81 -27.70
N ASN A 143 11.97 -1.09 -28.34
CA ASN A 143 13.24 -0.38 -28.16
C ASN A 143 13.72 0.23 -29.48
N ASP A 144 14.79 1.02 -29.43
CA ASP A 144 15.42 1.66 -30.60
C ASP A 144 15.69 0.73 -31.79
N VAL A 145 16.09 -0.52 -31.56
CA VAL A 145 16.38 -1.47 -32.65
C VAL A 145 15.09 -1.97 -33.26
N THR A 146 14.10 -2.36 -32.45
CA THR A 146 12.79 -2.81 -32.96
C THR A 146 12.01 -1.69 -33.66
N SER A 147 12.09 -0.46 -33.16
CA SER A 147 11.45 0.70 -33.79
C SER A 147 12.11 1.04 -35.12
N GLN A 148 13.42 0.84 -35.26
CA GLN A 148 14.11 0.94 -36.55
C GLN A 148 13.60 -0.09 -37.57
N VAL A 149 13.33 -1.34 -37.17
CA VAL A 149 12.74 -2.35 -38.06
C VAL A 149 11.38 -1.86 -38.58
N VAL A 150 10.51 -1.44 -37.66
CA VAL A 150 9.16 -0.95 -37.98
C VAL A 150 9.22 0.28 -38.90
N SER A 151 10.03 1.27 -38.53
CA SER A 151 10.23 2.51 -39.29
C SER A 151 10.83 2.27 -40.68
N MET A 152 11.74 1.31 -40.82
CA MET A 152 12.34 0.95 -42.11
C MET A 152 11.29 0.34 -43.05
N VAL A 153 10.44 -0.55 -42.54
CA VAL A 153 9.37 -1.19 -43.35
C VAL A 153 8.32 -0.15 -43.75
N LEU A 154 7.88 0.71 -42.84
CA LEU A 154 6.95 1.82 -43.15
C LEU A 154 7.51 2.74 -44.23
N ARG A 155 8.75 3.20 -44.09
CA ARG A 155 9.39 4.08 -45.09
C ARG A 155 9.54 3.44 -46.47
N ALA A 156 9.75 2.13 -46.53
CA ALA A 156 9.82 1.42 -47.80
C ALA A 156 8.43 1.25 -48.44
N ASP A 157 7.41 1.02 -47.62
CA ASP A 157 6.00 0.91 -48.03
C ASP A 157 5.43 2.24 -48.57
N ASP A 158 5.77 3.36 -47.93
CA ASP A 158 5.43 4.73 -48.37
C ASP A 158 6.16 5.15 -49.67
N GLY A 159 7.16 4.37 -50.07
CA GLY A 159 7.98 4.62 -51.25
C GLY A 159 7.36 4.10 -52.53
N GLU A 160 8.22 3.62 -53.44
CA GLU A 160 7.78 3.13 -54.76
C GLU A 160 7.17 1.71 -54.72
N VAL A 161 7.25 1.00 -53.59
CA VAL A 161 6.84 -0.41 -53.46
C VAL A 161 5.87 -0.55 -52.29
N ARG A 162 4.61 -0.86 -52.59
CA ARG A 162 3.64 -1.26 -51.57
C ARG A 162 3.97 -2.65 -51.03
N LEU A 163 4.37 -2.72 -49.78
CA LEU A 163 4.76 -3.93 -49.02
C LEU A 163 3.62 -4.40 -48.10
N LEU A 164 2.85 -3.46 -47.56
CA LEU A 164 1.85 -3.67 -46.52
C LEU A 164 0.43 -3.56 -47.06
N LYS A 165 -0.48 -4.29 -46.42
CA LYS A 165 -1.92 -3.98 -46.47
C LYS A 165 -2.19 -2.70 -45.68
N ASP A 166 -3.34 -2.08 -45.92
CA ASP A 166 -3.71 -0.83 -45.24
C ASP A 166 -3.76 -1.01 -43.71
N GLU A 167 -4.28 -2.14 -43.23
CA GLU A 167 -4.35 -2.48 -41.80
C GLU A 167 -2.96 -2.77 -41.20
N GLU A 168 -2.08 -3.45 -41.95
CA GLU A 168 -0.70 -3.71 -41.52
C GLU A 168 0.08 -2.40 -41.41
N HIS A 169 -0.06 -1.51 -42.40
CA HIS A 169 0.53 -0.16 -42.37
C HIS A 169 0.04 0.62 -41.15
N LEU A 170 -1.28 0.64 -40.94
CA LEU A 170 -1.91 1.35 -39.84
C LEU A 170 -1.43 0.85 -38.47
N LEU A 171 -1.31 -0.48 -38.29
CA LEU A 171 -0.77 -1.08 -37.07
C LEU A 171 0.68 -0.66 -36.81
N LEU A 172 1.55 -0.75 -37.82
CA LEU A 172 2.95 -0.37 -37.67
C LEU A 172 3.08 1.11 -37.33
N GLN A 173 2.29 1.97 -37.97
CA GLN A 173 2.29 3.41 -37.71
C GLN A 173 1.78 3.73 -36.30
N ALA A 174 0.68 3.10 -35.87
CA ALA A 174 0.13 3.29 -34.53
C ALA A 174 1.12 2.86 -33.44
N ALA A 175 1.75 1.68 -33.60
CA ALA A 175 2.75 1.18 -32.65
C ALA A 175 3.98 2.09 -32.58
N LEU A 176 4.48 2.57 -33.72
CA LEU A 176 5.63 3.48 -33.75
C LEU A 176 5.29 4.85 -33.13
N ASN A 177 4.08 5.36 -33.36
CA ASN A 177 3.62 6.63 -32.79
C ASN A 177 3.41 6.53 -31.28
N ASP A 178 2.82 5.44 -30.77
CA ASP A 178 2.69 5.22 -29.32
C ASP A 178 4.07 5.12 -28.66
N TRP A 179 4.99 4.34 -29.24
CA TRP A 179 6.36 4.23 -28.73
C TRP A 179 7.12 5.56 -28.74
N GLY A 180 7.04 6.29 -29.85
CA GLY A 180 7.80 7.54 -30.04
C GLY A 180 7.31 8.70 -29.16
N GLY A 181 6.03 8.70 -28.77
CA GLY A 181 5.45 9.70 -27.87
C GLY A 181 5.40 11.13 -28.42
N GLU A 182 5.80 11.36 -29.66
CA GLU A 182 5.80 12.67 -30.33
C GLU A 182 4.45 13.02 -30.99
N VAL A 183 3.54 12.05 -31.09
CA VAL A 183 2.22 12.18 -31.72
C VAL A 183 1.14 12.30 -30.63
N GLU A 184 0.09 13.09 -30.89
CA GLU A 184 -1.03 13.20 -29.96
C GLU A 184 -1.70 11.83 -29.73
N SER A 185 -1.92 11.46 -28.46
CA SER A 185 -2.53 10.18 -28.07
C SER A 185 -3.88 9.91 -28.76
N SER A 186 -4.61 10.98 -29.15
CA SER A 186 -5.85 10.88 -29.92
C SER A 186 -5.67 10.27 -31.31
N ASP A 187 -4.54 10.50 -31.98
CA ASP A 187 -4.29 9.98 -33.32
C ASP A 187 -3.96 8.49 -33.27
N VAL A 188 -3.17 8.07 -32.27
CA VAL A 188 -2.89 6.64 -32.01
C VAL A 188 -4.19 5.91 -31.69
N ARG A 189 -5.04 6.49 -30.84
CA ARG A 189 -6.36 5.95 -30.52
C ARG A 189 -7.25 5.84 -31.75
N ALA A 190 -7.27 6.85 -32.61
CA ALA A 190 -8.05 6.83 -33.85
C ALA A 190 -7.58 5.72 -34.81
N ALA A 191 -6.28 5.48 -34.90
CA ALA A 191 -5.73 4.38 -35.69
C ALA A 191 -6.19 3.01 -35.18
N PHE A 192 -6.15 2.76 -33.87
CA PHE A 192 -6.66 1.50 -33.31
C PHE A 192 -8.18 1.36 -33.44
N GLN A 193 -8.94 2.46 -33.37
CA GLN A 193 -10.37 2.45 -33.69
C GLN A 193 -10.62 2.04 -35.14
N GLN A 194 -9.87 2.58 -36.08
CA GLN A 194 -9.97 2.21 -37.49
C GLN A 194 -9.60 0.73 -37.74
N LEU A 195 -8.60 0.19 -37.01
CA LEU A 195 -8.33 -1.26 -37.03
C LEU A 195 -9.50 -2.06 -36.46
N MET A 196 -10.12 -1.59 -35.38
CA MET A 196 -11.29 -2.25 -34.77
C MET A 196 -12.51 -2.29 -35.72
N ASP A 197 -12.58 -1.33 -36.66
CA ASP A 197 -13.62 -1.22 -37.68
C ASP A 197 -13.21 -1.88 -39.04
N ALA A 198 -12.05 -2.53 -39.10
CA ALA A 198 -11.54 -3.19 -40.31
C ALA A 198 -12.39 -4.40 -40.74
N GLU A 199 -12.19 -4.89 -41.97
CA GLU A 199 -12.99 -6.00 -42.50
C GLU A 199 -12.64 -7.36 -41.87
N GLN A 200 -11.36 -7.60 -41.54
CA GLN A 200 -10.90 -8.90 -41.03
C GLN A 200 -10.98 -8.97 -39.51
N LEU A 201 -11.50 -10.07 -38.97
CA LEU A 201 -11.62 -10.28 -37.53
C LEU A 201 -10.28 -10.17 -36.79
N SER A 202 -9.19 -10.65 -37.41
CA SER A 202 -7.84 -10.56 -36.82
C SER A 202 -7.36 -9.12 -36.64
N ASP A 203 -7.70 -8.22 -37.58
CA ASP A 203 -7.32 -6.81 -37.52
C ASP A 203 -8.21 -6.09 -36.50
N GLN A 204 -9.50 -6.43 -36.48
CA GLN A 204 -10.42 -5.94 -35.45
C GLN A 204 -9.98 -6.31 -34.03
N ALA A 205 -9.49 -7.55 -33.85
CA ALA A 205 -9.00 -8.03 -32.56
C ALA A 205 -7.78 -7.23 -32.08
N ILE A 206 -6.85 -6.94 -33.00
CA ILE A 206 -5.67 -6.11 -32.70
C ILE A 206 -6.05 -4.65 -32.42
N GLY A 207 -7.04 -4.10 -33.15
CA GLY A 207 -7.61 -2.78 -32.84
C GLY A 207 -8.17 -2.71 -31.42
N ALA A 208 -8.97 -3.71 -31.02
CA ALA A 208 -9.49 -3.82 -29.66
C ALA A 208 -8.37 -3.98 -28.62
N ALA A 209 -7.35 -4.81 -28.89
CA ALA A 209 -6.20 -4.96 -27.99
C ALA A 209 -5.41 -3.64 -27.81
N GLY A 210 -5.20 -2.88 -28.90
CA GLY A 210 -4.55 -1.57 -28.85
C GLY A 210 -5.32 -0.55 -28.03
N LEU A 211 -6.65 -0.52 -28.19
CA LEU A 211 -7.51 0.33 -27.36
C LEU A 211 -7.50 -0.12 -25.89
N ALA A 212 -7.50 -1.43 -25.60
CA ALA A 212 -7.37 -1.95 -24.24
C ALA A 212 -6.04 -1.52 -23.58
N MET A 213 -4.93 -1.56 -24.32
CA MET A 213 -3.61 -1.14 -23.86
C MET A 213 -3.62 0.34 -23.45
N LEU A 214 -4.14 1.22 -24.31
CA LEU A 214 -4.21 2.66 -24.04
C LEU A 214 -5.09 2.95 -22.82
N GLU A 215 -6.29 2.36 -22.78
CA GLU A 215 -7.21 2.52 -21.65
C GLU A 215 -6.65 1.97 -20.35
N TYR A 216 -5.88 0.87 -20.40
CA TYR A 216 -5.28 0.31 -19.19
C TYR A 216 -4.17 1.22 -18.64
N ARG A 217 -3.33 1.82 -19.50
CA ARG A 217 -2.31 2.79 -19.08
C ARG A 217 -2.96 3.98 -18.36
N ASP A 218 -3.99 4.56 -18.97
CA ASP A 218 -4.74 5.69 -18.41
C ASP A 218 -5.45 5.30 -17.10
N ALA A 219 -6.10 4.13 -17.07
CA ALA A 219 -6.76 3.62 -15.87
C ALA A 219 -5.77 3.31 -14.75
N ASN A 220 -4.60 2.77 -15.06
CA ASN A 220 -3.57 2.44 -14.08
C ASN A 220 -3.04 3.71 -13.39
N ASP A 221 -2.82 4.78 -14.15
CA ASP A 221 -2.45 6.09 -13.60
C ASP A 221 -3.57 6.65 -12.71
N ALA A 222 -4.83 6.37 -13.04
CA ALA A 222 -6.01 6.69 -12.24
C ALA A 222 -6.30 5.66 -11.12
N SER A 223 -5.33 4.81 -10.73
CA SER A 223 -5.48 3.79 -9.67
C SER A 223 -6.58 2.75 -9.94
N LEU A 224 -6.84 2.46 -11.22
CA LEU A 224 -7.74 1.41 -11.71
C LEU A 224 -9.20 1.57 -11.26
N VAL A 225 -9.69 2.81 -11.21
CA VAL A 225 -11.10 3.10 -10.89
C VAL A 225 -12.03 2.54 -11.97
N TRP A 226 -13.08 1.82 -11.56
CA TRP A 226 -13.98 1.10 -12.47
C TRP A 226 -14.61 2.00 -13.57
N ASN A 227 -15.24 3.10 -13.15
CA ASN A 227 -15.82 4.10 -14.07
C ASN A 227 -14.80 5.10 -14.61
N GLY A 228 -13.52 4.96 -14.23
CA GLY A 228 -12.41 5.80 -14.67
C GLY A 228 -11.53 5.14 -15.73
N GLY A 229 -12.06 4.16 -16.47
CA GLY A 229 -11.36 3.47 -17.57
C GLY A 229 -11.40 1.95 -17.48
N CYS A 230 -11.45 1.37 -16.28
CA CYS A 230 -11.37 -0.09 -16.13
C CYS A 230 -12.54 -0.87 -16.75
N SER A 231 -13.75 -0.31 -16.76
CA SER A 231 -14.88 -0.89 -17.50
C SER A 231 -14.58 -0.98 -19.00
N THR A 232 -14.07 0.10 -19.58
CA THR A 232 -13.66 0.18 -20.98
C THR A 232 -12.55 -0.82 -21.33
N VAL A 233 -11.55 -0.98 -20.44
CA VAL A 233 -10.49 -2.01 -20.60
C VAL A 233 -11.11 -3.39 -20.73
N VAL A 234 -12.02 -3.75 -19.81
CA VAL A 234 -12.66 -5.08 -19.83
C VAL A 234 -13.49 -5.27 -21.10
N ASP A 235 -14.18 -4.24 -21.57
CA ASP A 235 -14.97 -4.29 -22.80
C ASP A 235 -14.09 -4.52 -24.04
N TYR A 236 -12.97 -3.82 -24.16
CA TYR A 236 -12.04 -4.02 -25.27
C TYR A 236 -11.34 -5.38 -25.22
N VAL A 237 -10.94 -5.86 -24.04
CA VAL A 237 -10.39 -7.21 -23.90
C VAL A 237 -11.41 -8.27 -24.30
N ASN A 238 -12.67 -8.12 -23.91
CA ASN A 238 -13.74 -9.04 -24.33
C ASN A 238 -13.96 -9.00 -25.85
N GLN A 239 -13.84 -7.83 -26.47
CA GLN A 239 -13.94 -7.68 -27.92
C GLN A 239 -12.77 -8.33 -28.67
N ALA A 240 -11.55 -8.25 -28.15
CA ALA A 240 -10.38 -8.95 -28.70
C ALA A 240 -10.55 -10.48 -28.59
N SER A 241 -10.92 -10.97 -27.41
CA SER A 241 -11.17 -12.40 -27.16
C SER A 241 -12.32 -12.97 -28.01
N ALA A 242 -13.41 -12.20 -28.21
CA ALA A 242 -14.50 -12.60 -29.11
C ALA A 242 -14.10 -12.73 -30.59
N ARG A 243 -12.87 -12.34 -30.93
CA ARG A 243 -12.26 -12.41 -32.27
C ARG A 243 -11.00 -13.29 -32.26
N ASP A 244 -10.95 -14.23 -31.32
CA ASP A 244 -9.91 -15.24 -31.16
C ASP A 244 -8.50 -14.68 -30.86
N LEU A 245 -8.42 -13.52 -30.19
CA LEU A 245 -7.17 -12.99 -29.64
C LEU A 245 -7.15 -13.13 -28.11
N ASP A 246 -6.68 -14.28 -27.64
CA ASP A 246 -6.53 -14.60 -26.22
C ASP A 246 -5.04 -14.58 -25.83
N GLU A 247 -4.58 -13.41 -25.40
CA GLU A 247 -3.18 -13.17 -25.04
C GLU A 247 -3.04 -12.95 -23.53
N PRO A 248 -1.95 -13.46 -22.89
CA PRO A 248 -1.78 -13.34 -21.43
C PRO A 248 -1.97 -11.92 -20.92
N MET A 249 -1.35 -10.93 -21.57
CA MET A 249 -1.40 -9.54 -21.12
C MET A 249 -2.82 -8.96 -21.10
N LEU A 250 -3.65 -9.29 -22.08
CA LEU A 250 -5.05 -8.84 -22.12
C LEU A 250 -5.83 -9.38 -20.91
N LEU A 251 -5.61 -10.66 -20.57
CA LEU A 251 -6.20 -11.30 -19.41
C LEU A 251 -5.69 -10.71 -18.09
N LEU A 252 -4.40 -10.36 -18.01
CA LEU A 252 -3.81 -9.69 -16.86
C LEU A 252 -4.44 -8.31 -16.61
N TRP A 253 -4.61 -7.48 -17.65
CA TRP A 253 -5.27 -6.17 -17.56
C TRP A 253 -6.73 -6.30 -17.12
N LYS A 254 -7.48 -7.22 -17.75
CA LYS A 254 -8.85 -7.55 -17.36
C LYS A 254 -8.94 -8.02 -15.91
N GLY A 255 -8.02 -8.89 -15.48
CA GLY A 255 -7.93 -9.39 -14.11
C GLY A 255 -7.75 -8.26 -13.09
N GLN A 256 -6.84 -7.31 -13.35
CA GLN A 256 -6.60 -6.17 -12.46
C GLN A 256 -7.84 -5.30 -12.30
N CYS A 257 -8.52 -4.96 -13.40
CA CYS A 257 -9.73 -4.15 -13.37
C CYS A 257 -10.90 -4.86 -12.66
N LEU A 258 -11.10 -6.16 -12.91
CA LEU A 258 -12.13 -6.95 -12.23
C LEU A 258 -11.86 -7.08 -10.73
N ARG A 259 -10.59 -7.26 -10.34
CA ARG A 259 -10.17 -7.33 -8.94
C ARG A 259 -10.51 -6.03 -8.20
N LYS A 260 -10.17 -4.88 -8.78
CA LYS A 260 -10.47 -3.56 -8.20
C LYS A 260 -11.97 -3.24 -8.15
N ARG A 261 -12.78 -3.75 -9.09
CA ARG A 261 -14.25 -3.74 -8.99
C ARG A 261 -14.77 -4.56 -7.82
N GLY A 262 -14.05 -5.62 -7.44
CA GLY A 262 -14.43 -6.56 -6.39
C GLY A 262 -14.93 -7.91 -6.91
N ASP A 263 -14.83 -8.18 -8.20
CA ASP A 263 -15.22 -9.47 -8.78
C ASP A 263 -14.08 -10.46 -8.74
N ALA A 264 -13.74 -10.87 -7.52
CA ALA A 264 -12.60 -11.74 -7.25
C ALA A 264 -12.64 -13.05 -8.07
N LEU A 265 -13.82 -13.61 -8.33
CA LEU A 265 -13.94 -14.87 -9.08
C LEU A 265 -13.61 -14.70 -10.57
N LEU A 266 -14.09 -13.63 -11.19
CA LEU A 266 -13.81 -13.36 -12.60
C LEU A 266 -12.35 -12.90 -12.79
N ALA A 267 -11.83 -12.12 -11.83
CA ALA A 267 -10.43 -11.75 -11.80
C ALA A 267 -9.51 -12.97 -11.66
N TYR A 268 -9.82 -13.87 -10.72
CA TYR A 268 -9.10 -15.12 -10.51
C TYR A 268 -9.04 -15.94 -11.82
N ARG A 269 -10.19 -16.13 -12.48
CA ARG A 269 -10.23 -16.86 -13.77
C ARG A 269 -9.34 -16.22 -14.84
N ALA A 270 -9.35 -14.90 -14.95
CA ALA A 270 -8.51 -14.19 -15.91
C ALA A 270 -7.01 -14.38 -15.59
N PHE A 271 -6.61 -14.23 -14.33
CA PHE A 271 -5.22 -14.43 -13.93
C PHE A 271 -4.75 -15.89 -14.07
N SER A 272 -5.60 -16.86 -13.70
CA SER A 272 -5.29 -18.28 -13.85
C SER A 272 -5.16 -18.69 -15.32
N GLU A 273 -6.01 -18.17 -16.19
CA GLU A 273 -5.90 -18.43 -17.63
C GLU A 273 -4.63 -17.79 -18.20
N ALA A 274 -4.32 -16.55 -17.80
CA ALA A 274 -3.05 -15.91 -18.18
C ALA A 274 -1.83 -16.73 -17.74
N ALA A 275 -1.84 -17.24 -16.50
CA ALA A 275 -0.77 -18.10 -15.97
C ALA A 275 -0.64 -19.40 -16.78
N HIS A 276 -1.77 -20.01 -17.16
CA HIS A 276 -1.78 -21.23 -17.99
C HIS A 276 -1.17 -20.98 -19.38
N LEU A 277 -1.54 -19.88 -20.04
CA LEU A 277 -0.98 -19.49 -21.33
C LEU A 277 0.52 -19.21 -21.24
N ILE A 278 0.97 -18.54 -20.18
CA ILE A 278 2.40 -18.28 -19.93
C ILE A 278 3.21 -19.57 -19.80
N LEU A 279 2.68 -20.56 -19.07
CA LEU A 279 3.34 -21.86 -18.90
C LEU A 279 3.39 -22.68 -20.19
N ALA A 280 2.41 -22.49 -21.08
CA ALA A 280 2.33 -23.21 -22.35
C ALA A 280 3.36 -22.73 -23.38
N ASP A 281 3.72 -21.44 -23.36
CA ASP A 281 4.73 -20.85 -24.25
C ASP A 281 5.63 -19.84 -23.51
N PRO A 282 6.65 -20.31 -22.77
CA PRO A 282 7.46 -19.45 -21.91
C PRO A 282 8.52 -18.63 -22.66
N GLU A 283 8.83 -18.95 -23.92
CA GLU A 283 9.95 -18.32 -24.64
C GLU A 283 9.69 -16.85 -25.00
N ASP A 284 8.41 -16.45 -25.05
CA ASP A 284 7.99 -15.12 -25.49
C ASP A 284 7.31 -14.29 -24.38
N ILE A 285 7.40 -14.72 -23.12
CA ILE A 285 6.79 -14.08 -21.95
C ILE A 285 7.79 -13.20 -21.20
N THR A 286 7.32 -12.05 -20.71
CA THR A 286 8.13 -11.17 -19.85
C THR A 286 8.02 -11.59 -18.38
N LEU A 287 9.10 -11.38 -17.61
CA LEU A 287 9.06 -11.60 -16.15
C LEU A 287 7.99 -10.73 -15.47
N GLU A 288 7.64 -9.59 -16.06
CA GLU A 288 6.54 -8.76 -15.59
C GLU A 288 5.19 -9.47 -15.72
N GLN A 289 4.89 -10.06 -16.87
CA GLN A 289 3.66 -10.80 -17.11
C GLN A 289 3.56 -11.99 -16.16
N GLU A 290 4.65 -12.74 -15.98
CA GLU A 290 4.73 -13.86 -15.05
C GLU A 290 4.49 -13.40 -13.60
N GLN A 291 5.15 -12.32 -13.16
CA GLN A 291 4.95 -11.73 -11.83
C GLN A 291 3.49 -11.29 -11.62
N MET A 292 2.89 -10.62 -12.61
CA MET A 292 1.51 -10.14 -12.54
C MET A 292 0.50 -11.30 -12.48
N ALA A 293 0.75 -12.38 -13.23
CA ALA A 293 -0.09 -13.57 -13.22
C ALA A 293 -0.10 -14.20 -11.82
N HIS A 294 1.07 -14.54 -11.28
CA HIS A 294 1.20 -15.15 -9.96
C HIS A 294 0.63 -14.25 -8.85
N HIS A 295 0.94 -12.94 -8.88
CA HIS A 295 0.40 -12.00 -7.89
C HIS A 295 -1.13 -11.91 -7.97
N GLY A 296 -1.67 -11.88 -9.19
CA GLY A 296 -3.11 -11.82 -9.44
C GLY A 296 -3.84 -13.07 -8.95
N VAL A 297 -3.31 -14.26 -9.23
CA VAL A 297 -3.84 -15.54 -8.73
C VAL A 297 -3.82 -15.54 -7.19
N GLY A 298 -2.67 -15.24 -6.59
CA GLY A 298 -2.52 -15.25 -5.13
C GLY A 298 -3.46 -14.29 -4.41
N THR A 299 -3.52 -13.03 -4.84
CA THR A 299 -4.38 -12.02 -4.21
C THR A 299 -5.87 -12.29 -4.37
N THR A 300 -6.30 -12.80 -5.53
CA THR A 300 -7.71 -13.13 -5.75
C THR A 300 -8.14 -14.38 -5.00
N LEU A 301 -7.25 -15.35 -4.79
CA LEU A 301 -7.51 -16.49 -3.90
C LEU A 301 -7.71 -16.06 -2.44
N VAL A 302 -6.88 -15.15 -1.94
CA VAL A 302 -7.06 -14.55 -0.60
C VAL A 302 -8.45 -13.91 -0.49
N ALA A 303 -8.84 -13.08 -1.46
CA ALA A 303 -10.15 -12.43 -1.46
C ALA A 303 -11.30 -13.46 -1.50
N LEU A 304 -11.23 -14.47 -2.36
CA LEU A 304 -12.24 -15.51 -2.46
C LEU A 304 -12.37 -16.34 -1.18
N ALA A 305 -11.24 -16.67 -0.54
CA ALA A 305 -11.22 -17.36 0.74
C ALA A 305 -11.84 -16.50 1.86
N ALA A 306 -11.45 -15.23 1.96
CA ALA A 306 -11.99 -14.28 2.94
C ALA A 306 -13.50 -14.11 2.85
N GLN A 307 -14.02 -14.06 1.62
CA GLN A 307 -15.46 -13.91 1.35
C GLN A 307 -16.23 -15.23 1.31
N ARG A 308 -15.56 -16.38 1.48
CA ARG A 308 -16.14 -17.73 1.34
C ARG A 308 -16.81 -17.97 -0.02
N GLN A 309 -16.16 -17.48 -1.08
CA GLN A 309 -16.62 -17.52 -2.47
C GLN A 309 -15.72 -18.37 -3.37
N LEU A 310 -14.91 -19.27 -2.78
CA LEU A 310 -14.06 -20.18 -3.54
C LEU A 310 -14.88 -20.99 -4.58
N PRO A 311 -14.28 -21.33 -5.74
CA PRO A 311 -14.93 -22.18 -6.73
C PRO A 311 -15.43 -23.49 -6.15
N GLU A 312 -16.55 -24.00 -6.68
CA GLU A 312 -17.16 -25.25 -6.22
C GLU A 312 -16.16 -26.41 -6.27
N GLY A 313 -16.13 -27.22 -5.21
CA GLY A 313 -15.24 -28.37 -5.08
C GLY A 313 -13.81 -28.03 -4.63
N ARG A 314 -13.44 -26.75 -4.52
CA ARG A 314 -12.12 -26.35 -4.03
C ARG A 314 -12.08 -26.33 -2.50
N LEU A 315 -11.05 -26.94 -1.93
CA LEU A 315 -10.83 -26.91 -0.49
C LEU A 315 -10.22 -25.58 -0.05
N TYR A 316 -10.63 -25.11 1.13
CA TYR A 316 -10.21 -23.83 1.68
C TYR A 316 -8.70 -23.81 1.96
N GLU A 317 -8.19 -24.85 2.60
CA GLU A 317 -6.78 -24.98 2.96
C GLU A 317 -5.88 -25.08 1.71
N GLU A 318 -6.33 -25.80 0.68
CA GLU A 318 -5.60 -25.89 -0.59
C GLU A 318 -5.53 -24.53 -1.30
N ALA A 319 -6.63 -23.78 -1.31
CA ALA A 319 -6.67 -22.45 -1.90
C ALA A 319 -5.73 -21.46 -1.18
N LEU A 320 -5.62 -21.54 0.15
CA LEU A 320 -4.69 -20.71 0.92
C LEU A 320 -3.23 -21.11 0.72
N GLN A 321 -2.93 -22.41 0.62
CA GLN A 321 -1.59 -22.89 0.30
C GLN A 321 -1.15 -22.47 -1.10
N GLU A 322 -2.06 -22.55 -2.07
CA GLU A 322 -1.82 -22.05 -3.42
C GLU A 322 -1.60 -20.54 -3.40
N ALA A 323 -2.47 -19.77 -2.75
CA ALA A 323 -2.28 -18.33 -2.62
C ALA A 323 -0.90 -17.95 -2.05
N LEU A 324 -0.45 -18.68 -1.02
CA LEU A 324 0.87 -18.48 -0.42
C LEU A 324 2.00 -18.79 -1.40
N SER A 325 1.89 -19.89 -2.14
CA SER A 325 2.87 -20.28 -3.16
C SER A 325 2.97 -19.22 -4.26
N GLU A 326 1.84 -18.81 -4.80
CA GLU A 326 1.71 -17.83 -5.87
C GLU A 326 2.30 -16.46 -5.47
N LEU A 327 1.97 -15.96 -4.28
CA LEU A 327 2.52 -14.70 -3.77
C LEU A 327 4.04 -14.77 -3.54
N ARG A 328 4.57 -15.91 -3.07
CA ARG A 328 6.01 -16.11 -2.90
C ARG A 328 6.74 -16.19 -4.24
N ILE A 329 6.13 -16.81 -5.25
CA ILE A 329 6.67 -16.84 -6.62
C ILE A 329 6.71 -15.42 -7.18
N ALA A 330 5.60 -14.66 -7.06
CA ALA A 330 5.56 -13.27 -7.50
C ALA A 330 6.60 -12.39 -6.80
N ALA A 331 6.79 -12.55 -5.49
CA ALA A 331 7.81 -11.83 -4.72
C ALA A 331 9.23 -12.18 -5.20
N ARG A 332 9.50 -13.46 -5.47
CA ARG A 332 10.78 -13.92 -6.02
C ARG A 332 11.05 -13.34 -7.40
N ILE A 333 10.08 -13.42 -8.32
CA ILE A 333 10.23 -12.87 -9.68
C ILE A 333 10.46 -11.36 -9.59
N ARG A 334 9.73 -10.65 -8.72
CA ARG A 334 9.92 -9.21 -8.51
C ARG A 334 11.35 -8.87 -8.04
N ALA A 335 11.93 -9.69 -7.17
CA ALA A 335 13.32 -9.57 -6.76
C ALA A 335 14.30 -9.87 -7.93
N GLU A 336 14.02 -10.91 -8.73
CA GLU A 336 14.82 -11.29 -9.90
C GLU A 336 14.83 -10.20 -10.98
N ARG A 337 13.72 -9.50 -11.16
CA ARG A 337 13.62 -8.28 -12.00
C ARG A 337 14.48 -7.13 -11.48
N GLY A 338 14.87 -7.16 -10.21
CA GLY A 338 15.76 -6.16 -9.60
C GLY A 338 15.04 -5.10 -8.76
N ALA A 339 13.82 -5.38 -8.28
CA ALA A 339 13.15 -4.51 -7.31
C ALA A 339 13.92 -4.41 -5.99
N THR A 340 13.70 -3.34 -5.22
CA THR A 340 14.27 -3.23 -3.87
C THR A 340 13.49 -4.11 -2.88
N GLN A 341 13.97 -4.20 -1.63
CA GLN A 341 13.22 -4.85 -0.54
C GLN A 341 11.83 -4.23 -0.33
N VAL A 342 11.66 -2.93 -0.62
CA VAL A 342 10.34 -2.28 -0.56
C VAL A 342 9.41 -2.82 -1.64
N GLY A 343 9.89 -3.00 -2.86
CA GLY A 343 9.12 -3.61 -3.95
C GLY A 343 8.67 -5.03 -3.62
N VAL A 344 9.57 -5.84 -3.05
CA VAL A 344 9.25 -7.18 -2.56
C VAL A 344 8.20 -7.13 -1.44
N ALA A 345 8.35 -6.21 -0.48
CA ALA A 345 7.41 -6.03 0.63
C ALA A 345 5.98 -5.70 0.15
N TYR A 346 5.81 -4.88 -0.90
CA TYR A 346 4.50 -4.63 -1.51
C TYR A 346 3.83 -5.87 -2.09
N THR A 347 4.61 -6.89 -2.45
CA THR A 347 4.07 -8.17 -2.94
C THR A 347 3.76 -9.10 -1.77
N GLU A 348 4.65 -9.13 -0.78
CA GLU A 348 4.54 -10.01 0.39
C GLU A 348 3.54 -9.52 1.46
N GLU A 349 3.12 -8.26 1.46
CA GLU A 349 2.13 -7.76 2.44
C GLU A 349 0.81 -8.57 2.38
N ASN A 350 0.45 -9.07 1.20
CA ASN A 350 -0.75 -9.88 0.99
C ASN A 350 -0.68 -11.25 1.70
N ILE A 351 0.53 -11.75 2.00
CA ILE A 351 0.72 -13.02 2.74
C ILE A 351 0.18 -12.90 4.18
N GLY A 352 0.20 -11.71 4.76
CA GLY A 352 -0.33 -11.48 6.10
C GLY A 352 -1.81 -11.86 6.24
N PHE A 353 -2.62 -11.61 5.19
CA PHE A 353 -4.03 -11.98 5.17
C PHE A 353 -4.23 -13.50 5.18
N ILE A 354 -3.35 -14.27 4.55
CA ILE A 354 -3.41 -15.74 4.58
C ILE A 354 -3.31 -16.24 6.02
N HIS A 355 -2.38 -15.70 6.81
CA HIS A 355 -2.25 -16.07 8.23
C HIS A 355 -3.47 -15.67 9.07
N ILE A 356 -4.15 -14.55 8.74
CA ILE A 356 -5.42 -14.18 9.37
C ILE A 356 -6.53 -15.18 9.02
N LEU A 357 -6.56 -15.64 7.78
CA LEU A 357 -7.53 -16.60 7.26
C LEU A 357 -7.32 -18.02 7.81
N ASP A 358 -6.07 -18.38 8.10
CA ASP A 358 -5.68 -19.62 8.79
C ASP A 358 -5.82 -19.54 10.33
N GLU A 359 -6.14 -18.35 10.86
CA GLU A 359 -6.15 -18.05 12.30
C GLU A 359 -4.79 -18.33 13.01
N ASP A 360 -3.69 -18.30 12.25
CA ASP A 360 -2.32 -18.42 12.77
C ASP A 360 -1.78 -17.04 13.17
N TRP A 361 -2.24 -16.57 14.33
CA TRP A 361 -1.89 -15.24 14.83
C TRP A 361 -0.39 -15.04 15.08
N PRO A 362 0.35 -16.02 15.65
CA PRO A 362 1.81 -15.90 15.78
C PRO A 362 2.51 -15.72 14.43
N ALA A 363 2.16 -16.50 13.40
CA ALA A 363 2.75 -16.33 12.07
C ALA A 363 2.38 -14.98 11.44
N ALA A 364 1.13 -14.52 11.61
CA ALA A 364 0.71 -13.19 11.15
C ALA A 364 1.52 -12.06 11.82
N LEU A 365 1.75 -12.14 13.13
CA LEU A 365 2.53 -11.15 13.88
C LEU A 365 4.01 -11.14 13.49
N ASP A 366 4.60 -12.32 13.28
CA ASP A 366 6.00 -12.46 12.86
C ASP A 366 6.19 -11.96 11.43
N HIS A 367 5.33 -12.38 10.50
CA HIS A 367 5.35 -11.91 9.11
C HIS A 367 5.16 -10.40 9.00
N THR A 368 4.11 -9.87 9.62
CA THR A 368 3.82 -8.44 9.52
C THR A 368 4.88 -7.58 10.19
N LYS A 369 5.61 -8.12 11.18
CA LYS A 369 6.73 -7.42 11.81
C LYS A 369 7.86 -7.22 10.81
N ARG A 370 8.23 -8.28 10.08
CA ARG A 370 9.31 -8.20 9.09
C ARG A 370 9.00 -7.19 8.00
N ILE A 371 7.76 -7.15 7.52
CA ILE A 371 7.32 -6.18 6.51
C ILE A 371 7.34 -4.76 7.10
N ASP A 372 6.81 -4.57 8.30
CA ASP A 372 6.77 -3.27 8.97
C ASP A 372 8.20 -2.73 9.24
N ASP A 373 9.15 -3.61 9.59
CA ASP A 373 10.57 -3.28 9.79
C ASP A 373 11.23 -2.76 8.48
N ILE A 374 10.68 -3.07 7.29
CA ILE A 374 11.10 -2.52 6.00
C ILE A 374 10.39 -1.19 5.71
N LEU A 375 9.06 -1.21 5.75
CA LEU A 375 8.21 -0.07 5.44
C LEU A 375 6.83 -0.25 6.11
N PRO A 376 6.32 0.76 6.85
CA PRO A 376 4.93 0.73 7.29
C PRO A 376 3.98 0.80 6.08
N LEU A 377 3.23 -0.28 5.87
CA LEU A 377 2.19 -0.40 4.84
C LEU A 377 0.82 -0.54 5.51
N ALA A 378 -0.18 0.20 5.03
CA ALA A 378 -1.49 0.25 5.68
C ALA A 378 -2.16 -1.12 5.78
N TRP A 379 -2.03 -1.95 4.73
CA TRP A 379 -2.62 -3.28 4.70
C TRP A 379 -1.92 -4.22 5.69
N ASN A 380 -0.58 -4.21 5.68
CA ASN A 380 0.23 -4.95 6.64
C ASN A 380 -0.06 -4.54 8.10
N LEU A 381 -0.18 -3.25 8.39
CA LEU A 381 -0.49 -2.73 9.73
C LEU A 381 -1.91 -3.11 10.18
N THR A 382 -2.87 -3.13 9.26
CA THR A 382 -4.23 -3.60 9.53
C THR A 382 -4.23 -5.08 9.93
N VAL A 383 -3.53 -5.93 9.17
CA VAL A 383 -3.33 -7.35 9.50
C VAL A 383 -2.65 -7.49 10.86
N ARG A 384 -1.57 -6.74 11.10
CA ARG A 384 -0.83 -6.77 12.37
C ARG A 384 -1.70 -6.41 13.57
N HIS A 385 -2.54 -5.39 13.43
CA HIS A 385 -3.50 -4.98 14.46
C HIS A 385 -4.49 -6.10 14.78
N ILE A 386 -5.11 -6.68 13.74
CA ILE A 386 -6.07 -7.78 13.89
C ILE A 386 -5.39 -8.99 14.55
N ALA A 387 -4.20 -9.38 14.08
CA ALA A 387 -3.46 -10.50 14.64
C ALA A 387 -3.13 -10.28 16.12
N ALA A 388 -2.70 -9.07 16.51
CA ALA A 388 -2.41 -8.74 17.90
C ALA A 388 -3.67 -8.82 18.79
N ARG A 389 -4.79 -8.31 18.30
CA ARG A 389 -6.08 -8.38 18.98
C ARG A 389 -6.54 -9.82 19.21
N GLU A 390 -6.60 -10.62 18.15
CA GLU A 390 -7.08 -12.00 18.22
C GLU A 390 -6.11 -12.91 19.01
N ASN A 391 -4.80 -12.73 18.85
CA ASN A 391 -3.80 -13.41 19.67
C ASN A 391 -3.93 -13.03 21.15
N GLY A 392 -4.20 -11.76 21.46
CA GLY A 392 -4.43 -11.31 22.84
C GLY A 392 -5.65 -11.98 23.48
N ILE A 393 -6.71 -12.21 22.72
CA ILE A 393 -7.88 -12.96 23.18
C ILE A 393 -7.50 -14.42 23.45
N ALA A 394 -6.82 -15.08 22.50
CA ALA A 394 -6.37 -16.46 22.65
C ALA A 394 -5.42 -16.65 23.84
N LEU A 395 -4.43 -15.77 24.00
CA LEU A 395 -3.49 -15.75 25.12
C LEU A 395 -4.21 -15.59 26.46
N ARG A 396 -5.22 -14.70 26.53
CA ARG A 396 -6.01 -14.49 27.73
C ARG A 396 -6.78 -15.75 28.13
N GLN A 397 -7.37 -16.44 27.16
CA GLN A 397 -8.07 -17.71 27.38
C GLN A 397 -7.10 -18.82 27.84
N ALA A 398 -5.87 -18.81 27.32
CA ALA A 398 -4.81 -19.75 27.70
C ALA A 398 -4.14 -19.41 29.05
N GLY A 399 -4.54 -18.34 29.74
CA GLY A 399 -3.96 -17.93 31.02
C GLY A 399 -2.53 -17.39 30.90
N ALA A 400 -2.21 -16.74 29.78
CA ALA A 400 -0.90 -16.12 29.55
C ALA A 400 -0.56 -15.04 30.59
N SER A 401 0.73 -14.69 30.66
CA SER A 401 1.21 -13.66 31.58
C SER A 401 0.62 -12.28 31.23
N ARG A 402 0.57 -11.40 32.24
CA ARG A 402 0.20 -10.01 32.06
C ARG A 402 1.08 -9.30 31.02
N GLU A 403 2.38 -9.57 31.04
CA GLU A 403 3.35 -9.01 30.09
C GLU A 403 3.03 -9.40 28.64
N ALA A 404 2.61 -10.65 28.40
CA ALA A 404 2.24 -11.09 27.05
C ALA A 404 0.99 -10.36 26.53
N LEU A 405 0.02 -10.09 27.41
CA LEU A 405 -1.18 -9.31 27.07
C LEU A 405 -0.86 -7.83 26.83
N GLU A 406 -0.03 -7.23 27.69
CA GLU A 406 0.44 -5.84 27.54
C GLU A 406 1.22 -5.65 26.23
N ASN A 407 1.99 -6.65 25.80
CA ASN A 407 2.66 -6.62 24.50
C ASN A 407 1.67 -6.62 23.32
N MET A 408 0.58 -7.39 23.39
CA MET A 408 -0.46 -7.38 22.34
C MET A 408 -1.23 -6.06 22.30
N GLU A 409 -1.51 -5.46 23.46
CA GLU A 409 -2.13 -4.13 23.55
C GLU A 409 -1.21 -3.05 22.97
N MET A 410 0.10 -3.11 23.29
CA MET A 410 1.08 -2.19 22.73
C MET A 410 1.13 -2.24 21.20
N ILE A 411 1.12 -3.44 20.59
CA ILE A 411 1.11 -3.59 19.13
C ILE A 411 -0.17 -3.00 18.52
N GLN A 412 -1.33 -3.23 19.15
CA GLN A 412 -2.60 -2.66 18.70
C GLN A 412 -2.58 -1.13 18.71
N ASP A 413 -2.09 -0.53 19.81
CA ASP A 413 -2.01 0.92 19.96
C ASP A 413 -1.04 1.55 18.95
N GLU A 414 0.13 0.94 18.74
CA GLU A 414 1.11 1.41 17.76
C GLU A 414 0.58 1.36 16.34
N THR A 415 0.01 0.21 15.94
CA THR A 415 -0.53 0.03 14.59
C THR A 415 -1.68 1.00 14.32
N ALA A 416 -2.61 1.18 15.27
CA ALA A 416 -3.71 2.12 15.14
C ALA A 416 -3.22 3.57 15.04
N MET A 417 -2.23 3.95 15.84
CA MET A 417 -1.63 5.28 15.79
C MET A 417 -0.93 5.56 14.45
N VAL A 418 -0.15 4.60 13.92
CA VAL A 418 0.49 4.76 12.60
C VAL A 418 -0.57 4.91 11.50
N LEU A 419 -1.59 4.04 11.49
CA LEU A 419 -2.68 4.10 10.52
C LEU A 419 -3.43 5.43 10.56
N SER A 420 -3.65 6.00 11.74
CA SER A 420 -4.33 7.31 11.90
C SER A 420 -3.57 8.51 11.32
N LEU A 421 -2.28 8.33 11.01
CA LEU A 421 -1.40 9.35 10.44
C LEU A 421 -1.13 9.12 8.94
N MET A 422 -1.61 8.00 8.38
CA MET A 422 -1.45 7.68 6.96
C MET A 422 -2.54 8.33 6.12
N GLU A 423 -2.17 8.72 4.89
CA GLU A 423 -3.12 9.22 3.89
C GLU A 423 -4.17 8.16 3.53
N CYS A 424 -5.41 8.60 3.31
CA CYS A 424 -6.54 7.71 3.13
C CYS A 424 -6.53 6.89 1.83
N ASN A 425 -5.86 7.40 0.78
CA ASN A 425 -5.61 6.66 -0.44
C ASN A 425 -4.69 5.43 -0.22
N GLN A 426 -3.83 5.45 0.80
CA GLN A 426 -2.94 4.32 1.13
C GLN A 426 -3.69 3.19 1.84
N ILE A 427 -4.81 3.49 2.50
CA ILE A 427 -5.60 2.49 3.22
C ILE A 427 -6.41 1.63 2.26
N ASP A 428 -6.99 2.22 1.20
CA ASP A 428 -7.86 1.53 0.23
C ASP A 428 -8.88 0.61 0.93
N LYS A 429 -9.69 1.21 1.82
CA LYS A 429 -10.66 0.51 2.66
C LYS A 429 -11.55 -0.49 1.89
N PRO A 430 -12.11 -0.15 0.70
CA PRO A 430 -12.91 -1.11 -0.07
C PRO A 430 -12.15 -2.39 -0.41
N GLU A 431 -10.85 -2.29 -0.72
CA GLU A 431 -10.02 -3.45 -1.01
C GLU A 431 -9.71 -4.28 0.25
N LEU A 432 -9.39 -3.62 1.37
CA LEU A 432 -9.21 -4.30 2.65
C LEU A 432 -10.44 -5.07 3.11
N GLN A 433 -11.64 -4.52 2.90
CA GLN A 433 -12.90 -5.22 3.20
C GLN A 433 -13.06 -6.52 2.40
N ARG A 434 -12.50 -6.58 1.19
CA ARG A 434 -12.54 -7.78 0.34
C ARG A 434 -11.53 -8.84 0.78
N LEU A 435 -10.38 -8.42 1.31
CA LEU A 435 -9.29 -9.30 1.75
C LEU A 435 -9.47 -9.84 3.18
N LEU A 436 -10.43 -9.30 3.95
CA LEU A 436 -10.68 -9.70 5.34
C LEU A 436 -12.05 -10.35 5.51
N PRO A 437 -12.19 -11.34 6.41
CA PRO A 437 -13.49 -11.83 6.85
C PRO A 437 -14.38 -10.70 7.39
N SER A 438 -15.69 -10.75 7.09
CA SER A 438 -16.67 -9.73 7.50
C SER A 438 -16.72 -9.46 9.00
N ARG A 439 -16.32 -10.41 9.85
CA ARG A 439 -16.21 -10.19 11.32
C ARG A 439 -15.26 -9.06 11.70
N PHE A 440 -14.31 -8.70 10.84
CA PHE A 440 -13.34 -7.63 11.09
C PHE A 440 -13.75 -6.27 10.51
N GLU A 441 -14.93 -6.16 9.89
CA GLU A 441 -15.42 -4.90 9.30
C GLU A 441 -15.41 -3.75 10.33
N THR A 442 -15.91 -3.98 11.54
CA THR A 442 -15.91 -2.97 12.61
C THR A 442 -14.52 -2.55 13.06
N VAL A 443 -13.53 -3.45 12.97
CA VAL A 443 -12.13 -3.12 13.28
C VAL A 443 -11.59 -2.19 12.21
N LEU A 444 -11.83 -2.51 10.94
CA LEU A 444 -11.41 -1.68 9.82
C LEU A 444 -12.06 -0.29 9.83
N GLU A 445 -13.35 -0.20 10.17
CA GLU A 445 -14.04 1.08 10.39
C GLU A 445 -13.33 1.93 11.45
N SER A 446 -12.95 1.31 12.57
CA SER A 446 -12.23 2.01 13.65
C SER A 446 -10.84 2.47 13.22
N LEU A 447 -10.11 1.64 12.48
CA LEU A 447 -8.74 1.94 12.04
C LEU A 447 -8.68 3.00 10.93
N SER A 448 -9.77 3.20 10.20
CA SER A 448 -9.88 4.17 9.10
C SER A 448 -10.81 5.34 9.41
N ALA A 449 -11.20 5.53 10.67
CA ALA A 449 -12.17 6.55 11.08
C ALA A 449 -11.74 7.98 10.73
N HIS A 450 -10.43 8.27 10.71
CA HIS A 450 -9.93 9.59 10.30
C HIS A 450 -10.24 9.91 8.84
N CYS A 451 -10.34 8.90 7.98
CA CYS A 451 -10.64 9.08 6.56
C CYS A 451 -12.07 9.53 6.28
N ALA A 452 -13.02 9.12 7.12
CA ALA A 452 -14.39 9.64 7.03
C ALA A 452 -14.43 11.14 7.35
N LEU A 453 -13.63 11.59 8.34
CA LEU A 453 -13.54 12.99 8.72
C LEU A 453 -12.82 13.86 7.68
N GLU A 454 -11.85 13.30 6.96
CA GLU A 454 -11.19 13.99 5.84
C GLU A 454 -12.12 14.15 4.63
N ALA A 455 -12.91 13.12 4.31
CA ALA A 455 -13.90 13.16 3.23
C ALA A 455 -15.03 14.18 3.47
N GLU A 456 -15.38 14.46 4.74
CA GLU A 456 -16.35 15.51 5.09
C GLU A 456 -15.79 16.94 4.99
N ARG A 457 -14.45 17.09 4.95
CA ARG A 457 -13.75 18.37 4.90
C ARG A 457 -13.26 18.76 3.50
N SER A 458 -13.21 17.79 2.59
CA SER A 458 -12.88 17.97 1.17
C SER A 458 -14.14 18.16 0.33
#